data_AF-K1A402-F1
#
_entry.id   AF-K1A402-F1
#
_cell.length_a   1.000
_cell.length_b   1.000
_cell.length_c   1.000
_cell.angle_alpha   90.00
_cell.angle_beta   90.00
_cell.angle_gamma   90.00
#
_symmetry.space_group_name_H-M   'P 1'
#
loop_
_entity.id
_entity.type
_entity.pdbx_description
1 polymer ?
#
loop_
_entity_poly.entity_id
_entity_poly.type
_entity_poly.pdbx_seq_one_letter_code
_entity_poly.pdbx_strand_id
1 'polypeptide(L)' 'VPREYMDTNRFDEYLVQVEHDFAGLCKQVPRVISSNFLRLENGGAFHDGDLIVDELMRIIQVRK' A
#
# COMPACT_ATOMS: atom_id res chain seq x y z
N VAL A 1 -8.44 3.55 3.72
CA VAL A 1 -8.28 4.63 4.72
C VAL A 1 -9.67 5.09 5.11
N PRO A 2 -10.02 5.17 6.41
CA PRO A 2 -11.28 5.76 6.83
C PRO A 2 -11.39 7.18 6.29
N ARG A 3 -12.56 7.54 5.72
CA ARG A 3 -12.76 8.85 5.08
C ARG A 3 -12.43 10.01 6.02
N GLU A 4 -12.99 9.95 7.22
CA GLU A 4 -12.85 10.95 8.28
C GLU A 4 -11.41 11.14 8.78
N TYR A 5 -10.53 10.16 8.57
CA TYR A 5 -9.14 10.25 9.02
C TYR A 5 -8.34 11.30 8.25
N MET A 6 -8.66 11.53 6.97
CA MET A 6 -7.93 12.50 6.15
C MET A 6 -8.53 13.91 6.19
N ASP A 7 -9.80 14.04 6.59
CA ASP A 7 -10.58 15.29 6.55
C ASP A 7 -9.99 16.44 7.42
N THR A 8 -9.13 16.12 8.40
CA THR A 8 -8.54 17.11 9.32
C THR A 8 -7.08 17.43 9.05
N ASN A 9 -6.48 16.81 8.03
CA ASN A 9 -5.05 16.82 7.82
C ASN A 9 -4.65 17.68 6.62
N ARG A 10 -3.42 18.21 6.66
CA ARG A 10 -2.88 19.25 5.77
C ARG A 10 -2.60 18.77 4.32
N PHE A 11 -3.25 17.69 3.90
CA PHE A 11 -3.13 17.10 2.57
C PHE A 11 -4.28 17.59 1.70
N ASP A 12 -3.99 17.88 0.43
CA ASP A 12 -4.92 18.51 -0.51
C ASP A 12 -6.17 17.66 -0.74
N GLU A 13 -7.35 18.28 -0.82
CA GLU A 13 -8.68 17.63 -0.91
C GLU A 13 -8.85 16.79 -2.19
N TYR A 14 -7.98 16.98 -3.17
CA TYR A 14 -7.96 16.23 -4.43
C TYR A 14 -7.22 14.90 -4.36
N LEU A 15 -6.55 14.58 -3.25
CA LEU A 15 -5.80 13.34 -3.08
C LEU A 15 -6.71 12.23 -2.56
N VAL A 16 -6.96 11.21 -3.39
CA VAL A 16 -7.77 10.04 -3.06
C VAL A 16 -6.92 8.78 -2.95
N GLN A 17 -7.42 7.80 -2.19
CA GLN A 17 -6.80 6.48 -2.12
C GLN A 17 -6.85 5.79 -3.49
N VAL A 18 -5.75 5.14 -3.89
CA VAL A 18 -5.66 4.34 -5.13
C VAL A 18 -6.70 3.22 -5.11
N GLU A 19 -7.48 3.11 -6.19
CA GLU A 19 -8.44 2.01 -6.41
C GLU A 19 -7.72 0.69 -6.70
N HIS A 20 -8.27 -0.41 -6.19
CA HIS A 20 -7.66 -1.74 -6.35
C HIS A 20 -8.34 -2.58 -7.43
N ASP A 21 -7.72 -2.65 -8.62
CA ASP A 21 -8.12 -3.58 -9.70
C ASP A 21 -7.27 -4.85 -9.68
N PHE A 22 -7.67 -5.83 -8.87
CA PHE A 22 -6.95 -7.10 -8.76
C PHE A 22 -6.90 -7.89 -10.08
N ALA A 23 -7.99 -7.87 -10.86
CA ALA A 23 -8.08 -8.64 -12.10
C ALA A 23 -7.18 -8.05 -13.19
N GLY A 24 -7.15 -6.72 -13.33
CA GLY A 24 -6.24 -6.03 -14.23
C GLY A 24 -4.77 -6.20 -13.85
N LEU A 25 -4.46 -6.19 -12.55
CA LEU A 25 -3.10 -6.45 -12.05
C LEU A 25 -2.64 -7.87 -12.39
N CYS A 26 -3.46 -8.89 -12.13
CA CYS A 26 -3.12 -10.29 -12.41
C CYS A 26 -2.87 -10.58 -13.91
N LYS A 27 -3.46 -9.79 -14.81
CA LYS A 27 -3.21 -9.89 -16.26
C LYS A 27 -1.86 -9.32 -16.67
N GLN A 28 -1.25 -8.45 -15.87
CA GLN A 28 -0.07 -7.68 -16.24
C GLN A 28 1.21 -8.14 -15.54
N VAL A 29 1.10 -8.76 -14.35
CA VAL A 29 2.27 -9.17 -13.56
C VAL A 29 2.19 -10.63 -13.10
N PRO A 30 3.32 -11.33 -12.96
CA PRO A 30 3.34 -12.75 -12.60
C PRO A 30 2.96 -13.03 -11.14
N ARG A 31 2.94 -12.01 -10.27
CA ARG A 31 2.57 -12.12 -8.86
C ARG A 31 1.98 -10.81 -8.37
N VAL A 32 0.82 -10.86 -7.73
CA VAL A 32 0.17 -9.73 -7.05
C VAL A 32 0.07 -10.05 -5.56
N ILE A 33 0.47 -9.12 -4.71
CA ILE A 33 0.37 -9.24 -3.25
C ILE A 33 -0.54 -8.14 -2.75
N SER A 34 -1.78 -8.50 -2.45
CA SER A 34 -2.79 -7.60 -1.90
C SER A 34 -2.92 -7.86 -0.40
N SER A 35 -2.40 -6.94 0.42
CA SER A 35 -2.43 -7.04 1.88
C SER A 35 -2.57 -5.65 2.51
N ASN A 36 -2.66 -5.59 3.83
CA ASN A 36 -2.63 -4.33 4.56
C ASN A 36 -1.18 -3.84 4.70
N PHE A 37 -0.80 -2.85 3.89
CA PHE A 37 0.47 -2.13 3.99
C PHE A 37 0.28 -0.66 4.37
N LEU A 38 -0.83 -0.34 5.05
CA LEU A 38 -1.18 1.02 5.43
C LEU A 38 -0.77 1.30 6.88
N ARG A 39 -0.02 2.38 7.08
CA ARG A 39 0.26 2.96 8.39
C ARG A 39 -0.37 4.34 8.50
N LEU A 40 -1.34 4.46 9.39
CA LEU A 40 -1.98 5.73 9.74
C LEU A 40 -1.26 6.33 10.93
N GLU A 41 -0.48 7.38 10.71
CA GLU A 41 0.25 8.09 11.77
C GLU A 41 0.42 9.56 11.41
N ASN A 42 0.63 10.43 12.42
CA ASN A 42 0.95 11.84 12.23
C ASN A 42 0.02 12.59 11.25
N GLY A 43 -1.26 12.18 11.17
CA GLY A 43 -2.23 12.78 10.25
C GLY A 43 -2.07 12.39 8.77
N GLY A 44 -1.21 11.44 8.45
CA GLY A 44 -1.02 10.95 7.08
C GLY A 44 -1.38 9.48 6.92
N ALA A 45 -1.59 9.10 5.66
CA ALA A 45 -1.69 7.72 5.22
C ALA A 45 -0.38 7.32 4.54
N PHE A 46 0.42 6.51 5.22
CA PHE A 46 1.76 6.09 4.79
C PHE A 46 1.82 4.59 4.55
N HIS A 47 2.96 4.15 4.03
CA HIS A 47 3.28 2.72 3.94
C HIS A 47 3.75 2.18 5.28
N ASP A 48 3.30 0.97 5.62
CA ASP A 48 3.91 0.18 6.68
C ASP A 48 5.18 -0.50 6.13
N GLY A 49 6.34 0.08 6.46
CA GLY A 49 7.63 -0.35 5.93
C GLY A 49 8.03 -1.76 6.39
N ASP A 50 7.71 -2.14 7.62
CA ASP A 50 8.09 -3.43 8.18
C ASP A 50 7.33 -4.55 7.46
N LEU A 51 6.01 -4.39 7.29
CA LEU A 51 5.18 -5.37 6.57
C LEU A 51 5.58 -5.51 5.09
N ILE A 52 5.97 -4.42 4.43
CA ILE A 52 6.47 -4.46 3.06
C ILE A 52 7.80 -5.23 2.99
N VAL A 53 8.74 -4.91 3.88
CA VAL A 53 10.05 -5.57 3.91
C VAL A 53 9.91 -7.06 4.20
N ASP A 54 9.01 -7.46 5.09
CA ASP A 54 8.75 -8.87 5.39
C ASP A 54 8.28 -9.67 4.17
N GLU A 55 7.43 -9.09 3.32
CA GLU A 55 7.03 -9.73 2.06
C GLU A 55 8.16 -9.74 1.02
N LEU A 56 8.93 -8.66 0.91
CA LEU A 56 10.09 -8.61 0.01
C LEU A 56 11.15 -9.66 0.39
N MET A 57 11.46 -9.79 1.67
CA MET A 57 12.44 -10.76 2.19
C MET A 57 11.96 -12.20 2.05
N ARG A 58 10.65 -12.46 2.03
CA ARG A 58 10.09 -13.79 1.72
C ARG A 58 10.26 -14.19 0.25
N ILE A 59 10.36 -13.21 -0.65
CA ILE A 59 10.38 -13.41 -2.10
C ILE A 59 11.80 -13.44 -2.64
N ILE A 60 12.70 -12.68 -2.02
CA ILE A 60 14.07 -12.58 -2.49
C ILE A 60 14.74 -13.96 -2.43
N GLN A 61 15.30 -14.38 -3.56
CA GLN A 61 16.17 -15.55 -3.64
C GLN A 61 17.56 -15.05 -3.95
N VAL A 62 18.56 -15.52 -3.21
CA VAL A 62 19.95 -15.29 -3.57
C VAL A 62 20.23 -16.04 -4.86
N ARG A 63 20.39 -15.31 -5.97
CA ARG A 63 20.87 -15.88 -7.22
C ARG A 63 22.34 -16.23 -7.02
N LYS A 64 22.67 -17.52 -7.11
CA LYS A 64 24.05 -18.02 -7.11
C LYS A 64 24.72 -17.74 -8.45
#